data_AF-A0A7J2ZLV5-F1
#
_entry.id   AF-A0A7J2ZLV5-F1
#
_cell.length_a   1.000
_cell.length_b   1.000
_cell.length_c   1.000
_cell.angle_alpha   90.00
_cell.angle_beta   90.00
_cell.angle_gamma   90.00
#
_symmetry.space_group_name_H-M   'P 1'
#
loop_
_entity.id
_entity.type
_entity.pdbx_description
1 polymer ?
#
loop_
_entity_poly.entity_id
_entity_poly.type
_entity_poly.pdbx_seq_one_letter_code
_entity_poly.pdbx_strand_id
1 'polypeptide(L)'
;MLEGLIGVGIALLLGVALAEYAKMRSRAEKGFSVLAVAGVILLFAGVCGAATNLAGYVGTSWSLVVALFEVIGWVLSLVGTVYVAYEALIEK
;
A
#
# COMPACT_ATOMS: atom_id res chain seq x y z
N MET A 1 -17.87 5.65 -1.03
CA MET A 1 -17.75 4.47 -1.91
C MET A 1 -16.31 4.31 -2.37
N LEU A 2 -15.39 4.10 -1.43
CA LEU A 2 -13.99 3.70 -1.69
C LEU A 2 -13.80 2.36 -0.96
N GLU A 3 -14.58 1.37 -1.34
CA GLU A 3 -14.52 0.03 -0.77
C GLU A 3 -13.61 -0.85 -1.63
N GLY A 4 -12.74 -1.65 -1.01
CA GLY A 4 -11.77 -2.51 -1.69
C GLY A 4 -10.31 -1.98 -1.69
N LEU A 5 -9.41 -2.70 -2.38
CA LEU A 5 -7.95 -2.43 -2.37
C LEU A 5 -7.57 -1.00 -2.72
N ILE A 6 -8.29 -0.39 -3.66
CA ILE A 6 -8.08 1.00 -4.09
C ILE A 6 -8.27 1.96 -2.91
N GLY A 7 -9.31 1.74 -2.10
CA GLY A 7 -9.58 2.54 -0.90
C GLY A 7 -8.47 2.39 0.15
N VAL A 8 -7.98 1.17 0.37
CA VAL A 8 -6.87 0.89 1.29
C VAL A 8 -5.58 1.55 0.81
N GLY A 9 -5.23 1.42 -0.47
CA GLY A 9 -4.05 2.05 -1.05
C GLY A 9 -4.08 3.57 -0.92
N ILE A 10 -5.23 4.19 -1.20
CA ILE A 10 -5.42 5.64 -1.03
C ILE A 10 -5.32 6.04 0.44
N ALA A 11 -5.92 5.28 1.36
CA ALA A 11 -5.84 5.56 2.80
C ALA A 11 -4.40 5.51 3.32
N LEU A 12 -3.59 4.54 2.87
CA LEU A 12 -2.18 4.43 3.24
C LEU A 12 -1.36 5.61 2.71
N LEU A 13 -1.56 5.99 1.44
CA LEU A 13 -0.87 7.16 0.86
C LEU A 13 -1.28 8.46 1.53
N LEU A 14 -2.56 8.64 1.84
CA LEU A 14 -3.05 9.79 2.61
C LEU A 14 -2.46 9.80 4.02
N GLY A 15 -2.36 8.64 4.68
CA GLY A 15 -1.71 8.51 5.97
C GLY A 15 -0.26 8.97 5.95
N VAL A 16 0.51 8.57 4.93
CA VAL A 16 1.90 9.03 4.73
C VAL A 16 1.95 10.53 4.45
N ALA A 17 1.09 11.05 3.57
CA ALA A 17 1.05 12.47 3.23
C ALA A 17 0.68 13.36 4.44
N LEU A 18 -0.27 12.90 5.27
CA LEU A 18 -0.64 13.57 6.52
C LEU A 18 0.49 13.51 7.54
N ALA A 19 1.22 12.40 7.62
CA ALA A 19 2.38 12.28 8.51
C ALA A 19 3.55 13.19 8.10
N GLU A 20 3.73 13.41 6.79
CA GLU A 20 4.67 14.39 6.26
C GLU A 20 4.23 15.82 6.57
N TYR A 21 2.95 16.13 6.38
CA TYR A 21 2.37 17.43 6.74
C TYR A 21 2.50 17.72 8.25
N ALA A 22 2.30 16.72 9.10
CA ALA A 22 2.46 16.82 10.54
C ALA A 22 3.94 16.83 11.01
N LYS A 23 4.92 16.80 10.09
CA LYS A 23 6.36 16.65 10.37
C LYS A 23 6.72 15.41 11.21
N MET A 24 5.84 14.42 11.32
CA MET A 24 6.14 13.16 12.00
C MET A 24 7.00 12.23 11.14
N ARG A 25 7.05 12.49 9.82
CA ARG A 25 7.88 11.74 8.87
C ARG A 25 9.37 11.76 9.22
N SER A 26 9.89 12.81 9.87
CA SER A 26 11.30 12.87 10.27
C SER A 26 11.68 11.88 11.37
N ARG A 27 10.70 11.32 12.11
CA ARG A 27 10.96 10.33 13.16
C ARG A 27 10.88 8.89 12.67
N ALA A 28 10.17 8.65 11.57
CA ALA A 28 9.91 7.29 11.08
C ALA A 28 10.03 7.20 9.55
N GLU A 29 11.10 7.76 9.00
CA GLU A 29 11.27 7.97 7.56
C GLU A 29 11.27 6.64 6.78
N LYS A 30 11.87 5.59 7.34
CA LYS A 30 11.88 4.25 6.73
C LYS A 30 10.50 3.60 6.80
N GLY A 31 9.83 3.67 7.95
CA GLY A 31 8.47 3.12 8.08
C GLY A 31 7.47 3.77 7.12
N PHE A 32 7.50 5.10 7.00
CA PHE A 32 6.63 5.82 6.08
C PHE A 32 6.97 5.57 4.61
N SER A 33 8.25 5.35 4.27
CA SER A 33 8.64 4.96 2.91
C SER A 33 8.08 3.59 2.53
N VAL A 34 8.16 2.60 3.43
CA VAL A 34 7.59 1.26 3.20
C VAL A 34 6.07 1.33 3.07
N LEU A 35 5.39 2.14 3.90
CA LEU A 35 3.94 2.38 3.80
C LEU A 35 3.55 3.03 2.47
N ALA A 36 4.34 3.97 1.97
CA ALA A 36 4.08 4.61 0.68
C ALA A 36 4.16 3.58 -0.46
N VAL A 37 5.20 2.74 -0.45
CA VAL A 37 5.36 1.66 -1.44
C VAL A 37 4.19 0.67 -1.37
N ALA A 38 3.78 0.28 -0.16
CA ALA A 38 2.62 -0.59 0.05
C ALA A 38 1.32 0.03 -0.52
N GLY A 39 1.10 1.32 -0.27
CA GLY A 39 -0.05 2.05 -0.78
C GLY A 39 -0.11 2.07 -2.32
N VAL A 40 1.02 2.31 -2.98
CA VAL A 40 1.13 2.27 -4.45
C VAL A 40 0.85 0.86 -4.99
N ILE A 41 1.42 -0.17 -4.37
CA ILE A 41 1.23 -1.56 -4.80
C ILE A 41 -0.23 -2.01 -4.66
N LEU A 42 -0.90 -1.66 -3.56
CA LEU A 42 -2.31 -1.97 -3.34
C LEU A 42 -3.22 -1.20 -4.30
N LEU A 43 -2.89 0.06 -4.62
CA LEU A 43 -3.57 0.82 -5.66
C LEU A 43 -3.45 0.13 -7.02
N PHE A 44 -2.24 -0.30 -7.36
CA PHE A 44 -1.97 -1.01 -8.62
C PHE A 44 -2.75 -2.33 -8.70
N ALA A 45 -2.73 -3.14 -7.63
CA ALA A 45 -3.50 -4.38 -7.55
C ALA A 45 -5.01 -4.12 -7.73
N GLY A 46 -5.54 -3.09 -7.07
CA GLY A 46 -6.95 -2.71 -7.19
C GLY A 46 -7.34 -2.25 -8.60
N VAL A 47 -6.51 -1.43 -9.25
CA VAL A 47 -6.76 -0.95 -10.62
C VAL A 47 -6.65 -2.10 -11.63
N CYS A 48 -5.64 -2.98 -11.50
CA CYS A 48 -5.46 -4.14 -12.38
C CYS A 48 -6.56 -5.20 -12.19
N GLY A 49 -7.10 -5.34 -10.97
CA GLY A 49 -8.26 -6.20 -10.69
C GLY A 49 -9.56 -5.68 -11.31
N ALA A 50 -9.74 -4.35 -11.37
CA ALA A 50 -10.90 -3.72 -12.01
C ALA A 50 -10.82 -3.72 -13.55
N ALA A 51 -9.62 -3.88 -14.12
CA ALA A 51 -9.38 -3.90 -15.57
C ALA A 51 -9.75 -5.26 -16.20
N THR A 52 -11.04 -5.56 -16.28
CA THR A 52 -11.60 -6.82 -16.83
C THR A 52 -11.23 -7.08 -18.30
N ASN A 53 -11.06 -6.03 -19.10
CA ASN A 53 -10.65 -6.15 -20.51
C ASN A 53 -9.23 -6.71 -20.68
N LEU A 54 -8.32 -6.42 -19.74
CA LEU A 54 -6.95 -6.92 -19.78
C LEU A 54 -6.88 -8.38 -19.33
N ALA A 55 -7.72 -8.77 -18.36
CA ALA A 55 -7.86 -10.14 -17.89
C ALA A 55 -8.33 -11.09 -19.01
N GLY A 56 -9.24 -10.64 -19.87
CA GLY A 56 -9.72 -11.40 -21.02
C GLY A 56 -8.66 -11.63 -22.11
N TYR A 57 -7.68 -10.74 -22.24
CA TYR A 57 -6.62 -10.83 -23.25
C TYR A 57 -5.41 -11.66 -22.79
N VAL A 58 -5.07 -11.57 -21.49
CA VAL A 58 -3.87 -12.20 -20.91
C VAL A 58 -4.18 -13.55 -20.24
N GLY A 59 -5.45 -13.86 -19.95
CA GLY A 59 -5.89 -15.14 -19.41
C GLY A 59 -5.52 -15.37 -17.94
N THR A 60 -5.47 -16.63 -17.51
CA THR A 60 -5.25 -17.06 -16.11
C THR A 60 -3.94 -16.58 -15.48
N SER A 61 -2.95 -16.18 -16.27
CA SER A 61 -1.71 -15.60 -15.75
C SER A 61 -1.93 -14.22 -15.14
N TRP A 62 -2.94 -13.46 -15.62
CA TRP A 62 -3.23 -12.11 -15.13
C TRP A 62 -3.78 -12.10 -13.71
N SER A 63 -4.68 -13.05 -13.39
CA SER A 63 -5.24 -13.17 -12.04
C SER A 63 -4.18 -13.52 -11.01
N LEU A 64 -3.20 -14.36 -11.36
CA LEU A 64 -2.09 -14.73 -10.49
C LEU A 64 -1.20 -13.51 -10.19
N VAL A 65 -0.90 -12.69 -11.20
CA VAL A 65 -0.13 -11.44 -11.01
C VAL A 65 -0.86 -10.49 -10.07
N VAL A 66 -2.16 -10.25 -10.28
CA VAL A 66 -2.96 -9.37 -9.41
C VAL A 66 -2.96 -9.89 -7.97
N ALA A 67 -3.14 -11.20 -7.76
CA ALA A 67 -3.10 -11.80 -6.44
C ALA A 67 -1.73 -11.66 -5.75
N LEU A 68 -0.62 -11.80 -6.50
CA LEU A 68 0.71 -11.59 -5.95
C LEU A 68 0.92 -10.15 -5.49
N PHE A 69 0.52 -9.16 -6.31
CA PHE A 69 0.62 -7.75 -5.92
C PHE A 69 -0.25 -7.41 -4.72
N GLU A 70 -1.45 -7.98 -4.62
CA GLU A 70 -2.30 -7.84 -3.45
C GLU A 70 -1.64 -8.39 -2.18
N VAL A 71 -1.13 -9.63 -2.22
CA VAL A 71 -0.47 -10.25 -1.07
C VAL A 71 0.79 -9.47 -0.65
N ILE A 72 1.62 -9.08 -1.62
CA ILE A 72 2.83 -8.28 -1.36
C ILE A 72 2.46 -6.93 -0.76
N GLY A 73 1.42 -6.27 -1.30
CA GLY A 73 0.93 -4.99 -0.80
C GLY A 73 0.46 -5.07 0.65
N TRP A 74 -0.27 -6.13 1.01
CA TRP A 74 -0.69 -6.38 2.38
C TRP A 74 0.49 -6.63 3.33
N VAL A 75 1.45 -7.46 2.92
CA VAL A 75 2.66 -7.74 3.73
C VAL A 75 3.46 -6.47 3.97
N LEU A 76 3.69 -5.67 2.92
CA LEU A 76 4.41 -4.40 3.06
C LEU A 76 3.64 -3.38 3.90
N SER A 77 2.31 -3.35 3.81
CA SER A 77 1.49 -2.50 4.67
C SER A 77 1.69 -2.88 6.14
N LEU A 78 1.65 -4.17 6.46
CA LEU A 78 1.87 -4.68 7.82
C LEU A 78 3.27 -4.32 8.34
N VAL A 79 4.30 -4.60 7.54
CA VAL A 79 5.69 -4.29 7.88
C VAL A 79 5.88 -2.79 8.08
N GLY A 80 5.36 -1.97 7.17
CA GLY A 80 5.44 -0.51 7.25
C GLY A 80 4.72 0.04 8.49
N THR A 81 3.54 -0.48 8.82
CA THR A 81 2.82 -0.10 10.06
C THR A 81 3.62 -0.45 11.31
N VAL A 82 4.20 -1.66 11.37
CA VAL A 82 5.03 -2.07 12.51
C VAL A 82 6.29 -1.21 12.63
N TYR A 83 6.94 -0.90 11.51
CA TYR A 83 8.10 0.00 11.49
C TYR A 83 7.76 1.40 11.98
N VAL A 84 6.67 2.00 11.49
CA VAL A 84 6.24 3.32 11.97
C VAL A 84 5.92 3.27 13.46
N ALA A 85 5.24 2.22 13.94
CA ALA A 85 4.95 2.08 15.36
C ALA A 85 6.23 1.94 16.20
N TYR A 86 7.21 1.17 15.71
CA TYR A 86 8.51 1.01 16.37
C TYR A 86 9.30 2.32 16.42
N GLU A 87 9.51 2.97 15.27
CA GLU A 87 10.27 4.22 15.16
C GLU A 87 9.58 5.36 15.94
N ALA A 88 8.24 5.43 15.91
CA ALA A 88 7.50 6.48 16.62
C ALA A 88 7.40 6.29 18.14
N LEU A 89 7.40 5.06 18.65
CA LEU A 89 7.20 4.76 20.08
C LEU A 89 8.50 4.48 20.84
N ILE A 90 9.49 3.86 20.20
CA ILE A 90 10.70 3.35 20.86
C ILE A 90 11.91 4.23 20.60
N GLU A 91 12.08 4.74 19.37
CA GLU A 91 13.30 5.46 18.94
C GLU A 91 13.27 6.98 19.24
N LYS A 92 12.66 7.36 20.38
CA LYS A 92 12.27 8.72 20.75
C LYS A 92 13.35 9.80 20.60
#